data_AF-A0A182HF45-F1
#
_entry.id   AF-A0A182HF45-F1
#
_cell.length_a   1.000
_cell.length_b   1.000
_cell.length_c   1.000
_cell.angle_alpha   90.00
_cell.angle_beta   90.00
_cell.angle_gamma   90.00
#
_symmetry.space_group_name_H-M   'P 1'
#
loop_
_entity.id
_entity.type
_entity.pdbx_description
1 polymer ?
#
loop_
_entity_poly.entity_id
_entity_poly.type
_entity_poly.pdbx_seq_one_letter_code
_entity_poly.pdbx_strand_id
1 'polypeptide(L)'
;MDDIFERIQQCDVSAKEKLLEEGVDDLQTFMELDNNDFDRLKLRTKVIKLIQRLQKELYNDPIEERLEDTTEDQVEDVGTDEAENSLNGSSNYQGITLDSVIDINVIFRRAENGKTIIEQLKEGHKPDDVCMTEIKRILCDYLKAVYGLRPSAYHKNILAQSLVKSYPAMSSSTPDVPQSLWFHLNGRGKHRHCGRLHYHIEYLARSSGERVINRTKLQPEETSSGKDVDIDPDSSESNIDLETVNQELKFLCPGPNTKLRADELWRVTFNERKDVREKGSFYSYLQTYPVATAFNGAMISLDFRMMFPNAPNFREKFEGLLSKILTRYAELFKHVKNDFIRTLMIIRQKCPSRGAKRTRDADPAKDNILKGIIEWIKPEDPYPISNEVPILYVKGDFMENGASAAVAWKGSIILMEGDINHCFQVLCEALLVFNSACQPTDKQFYTFIWNVFCGVGLLTTTGERLLNSL
;
A
#
# COMPACT_ATOMS: atom_id res chain seq x y z
N MET A 1 -9.21 -38.06 20.43
CA MET A 1 -9.60 -36.88 21.23
C MET A 1 -8.92 -36.86 22.59
N ASP A 2 -8.87 -37.99 23.31
CA ASP A 2 -8.22 -38.03 24.63
C ASP A 2 -6.74 -37.60 24.61
N ASP A 3 -5.95 -38.07 23.63
CA ASP A 3 -4.53 -37.66 23.47
C ASP A 3 -4.37 -36.15 23.19
N ILE A 4 -5.31 -35.56 22.44
CA ILE A 4 -5.34 -34.13 22.12
C ILE A 4 -5.59 -33.34 23.41
N PHE A 5 -6.58 -33.75 24.20
CA PHE A 5 -6.88 -33.12 25.46
C PHE A 5 -5.80 -33.30 26.52
N GLU A 6 -5.09 -34.43 26.53
CA GLU A 6 -3.96 -34.63 27.43
C GLU A 6 -2.82 -33.65 27.10
N ARG A 7 -2.49 -33.49 25.81
CA ARG A 7 -1.49 -32.51 25.35
C ARG A 7 -1.91 -31.07 25.65
N ILE A 8 -3.19 -30.73 25.49
CA ILE A 8 -3.71 -29.39 25.83
C ILE A 8 -3.67 -29.15 27.35
N GLN A 9 -4.06 -30.16 28.14
CA GLN A 9 -4.05 -30.09 29.61
C GLN A 9 -2.64 -29.95 30.18
N GLN A 10 -1.64 -30.56 29.54
CA GLN A 10 -0.22 -30.37 29.88
C GLN A 10 0.27 -28.93 29.63
N CYS A 11 -0.34 -28.22 28.68
CA CYS A 11 -0.01 -26.82 28.38
C CYS A 11 -0.78 -25.84 29.28
N ASP A 12 -2.06 -26.10 29.51
CA ASP A 12 -2.92 -25.33 30.41
C ASP A 12 -4.09 -26.21 30.90
N VAL A 13 -4.10 -26.50 32.20
CA VAL A 13 -5.09 -27.38 32.83
C VAL A 13 -6.52 -26.85 32.63
N SER A 14 -6.69 -25.52 32.61
CA SER A 14 -8.00 -24.87 32.46
C SER A 14 -8.52 -24.86 31.01
N ALA A 15 -7.65 -25.11 30.02
CA ALA A 15 -8.04 -25.05 28.62
C ALA A 15 -8.90 -26.25 28.19
N LYS A 16 -8.63 -27.43 28.75
CA LYS A 16 -9.43 -28.64 28.50
C LYS A 16 -10.86 -28.48 29.00
N GLU A 17 -11.03 -27.98 30.22
CA GLU A 17 -12.37 -27.77 30.82
C GLU A 17 -13.20 -26.79 30.01
N LYS A 18 -12.61 -25.67 29.57
CA LYS A 18 -13.28 -24.68 28.72
C LYS A 18 -13.73 -25.23 27.37
N LEU A 19 -12.94 -26.11 26.76
CA LEU A 19 -13.29 -26.73 25.47
C LEU A 19 -14.46 -27.71 25.64
N LEU A 20 -14.45 -28.51 26.71
CA LEU A 20 -15.54 -29.43 27.03
C LEU A 20 -16.84 -28.70 27.41
N GLU A 21 -16.75 -27.60 28.16
CA GLU A 21 -17.91 -26.75 28.52
C GLU A 21 -18.60 -26.15 27.28
N GLU A 22 -17.84 -25.95 26.19
CA GLU A 22 -18.34 -25.40 24.92
C GLU A 22 -18.66 -26.48 23.88
N GLY A 23 -18.74 -27.74 24.31
CA GLY A 23 -19.19 -28.85 23.47
C GLY A 23 -18.16 -29.30 22.44
N VAL A 24 -16.88 -28.95 22.62
CA VAL A 24 -15.78 -29.54 21.85
C VAL A 24 -15.39 -30.84 22.54
N ASP A 25 -16.04 -31.94 22.17
CA ASP A 25 -15.78 -33.29 22.72
C ASP A 25 -15.41 -34.31 21.63
N ASP A 26 -15.53 -33.95 20.36
CA ASP A 26 -15.17 -34.77 19.21
C ASP A 26 -14.11 -34.12 18.31
N LEU A 27 -13.56 -34.92 17.39
CA LEU A 27 -12.50 -34.45 16.49
C LEU A 27 -13.01 -33.42 15.49
N GLN A 28 -14.27 -33.50 15.08
CA GLN A 28 -14.82 -32.60 14.06
C GLN A 28 -14.94 -31.17 14.61
N THR A 29 -15.58 -31.02 15.75
CA THR A 29 -15.72 -29.76 16.48
C THR A 29 -14.35 -29.17 16.87
N PHE A 30 -13.38 -30.02 17.22
CA PHE A 30 -12.01 -29.59 17.48
C PHE A 30 -11.31 -29.03 16.24
N MET A 31 -11.52 -29.64 15.07
CA MET A 31 -10.93 -29.21 13.80
C MET A 31 -11.55 -27.93 13.24
N GLU A 32 -12.76 -27.60 13.67
CA GLU A 32 -13.49 -26.39 13.25
C GLU A 32 -13.15 -25.14 14.08
N LEU A 33 -12.39 -25.28 15.18
CA LEU A 33 -12.00 -24.16 16.04
C LEU A 33 -11.17 -23.12 15.28
N ASP A 34 -11.62 -21.87 15.34
CA ASP A 34 -10.98 -20.73 14.68
C ASP A 34 -10.54 -19.62 15.66
N ASN A 35 -10.01 -18.52 15.11
CA ASN A 35 -9.55 -17.39 15.92
C ASN A 35 -10.66 -16.70 16.73
N ASN A 36 -11.91 -16.73 16.25
CA ASN A 36 -13.05 -16.17 16.98
C ASN A 36 -13.40 -17.04 18.19
N ASP A 37 -13.31 -18.37 18.06
CA ASP A 37 -13.51 -19.30 19.18
C ASP A 37 -12.40 -19.15 20.23
N PHE A 38 -11.15 -18.98 19.80
CA PHE A 38 -10.03 -18.77 20.72
C PHE A 38 -10.16 -17.50 21.56
N ASP A 39 -10.65 -16.42 20.94
CA ASP A 39 -10.94 -15.16 21.62
C ASP A 39 -12.14 -15.29 22.57
N ARG A 40 -13.21 -16.00 22.16
CA ARG A 40 -14.39 -16.28 23.00
C ARG A 40 -14.02 -17.08 24.25
N LEU A 41 -13.24 -18.15 24.09
CA LEU A 41 -12.77 -19.03 25.16
C LEU A 41 -11.65 -18.41 26.01
N LYS A 42 -11.14 -17.23 25.61
CA LYS A 42 -10.02 -16.52 26.24
C LYS A 42 -8.82 -17.45 26.44
N LEU A 43 -8.45 -18.17 25.38
CA LEU A 43 -7.31 -19.09 25.43
C LEU A 43 -6.00 -18.30 25.39
N ARG A 44 -4.98 -18.81 26.09
CA ARG A 44 -3.65 -18.21 26.04
C ARG A 44 -3.00 -18.50 24.69
N THR A 45 -2.19 -17.57 24.19
CA THR A 45 -1.49 -17.70 22.90
C THR A 45 -0.71 -19.01 22.74
N LYS A 46 -0.15 -19.56 23.83
CA LYS A 46 0.56 -20.85 23.81
C LYS A 46 -0.38 -22.03 23.53
N VAL A 47 -1.58 -22.02 24.12
CA VAL A 47 -2.62 -23.04 23.92
C VAL A 47 -3.18 -22.93 22.50
N ILE A 48 -3.45 -21.72 22.02
CA ILE A 48 -3.91 -21.46 20.65
C ILE A 48 -2.94 -22.04 19.63
N LYS A 49 -1.64 -21.76 19.78
CA LYS A 49 -0.60 -22.31 18.90
C LYS A 49 -0.50 -23.84 18.98
N LEU A 50 -0.73 -24.43 20.15
CA LEU A 50 -0.76 -25.89 20.30
C LEU A 50 -1.97 -26.49 19.58
N ILE A 51 -3.17 -25.92 19.73
CA ILE A 51 -4.38 -26.36 19.04
C ILE A 51 -4.19 -26.30 17.53
N GLN A 52 -3.71 -25.17 17.00
CA GLN A 52 -3.44 -24.99 15.57
C GLN A 52 -2.40 -25.98 15.04
N ARG A 53 -1.40 -26.34 15.86
CA ARG A 53 -0.41 -27.37 15.51
C ARG A 53 -1.05 -28.76 15.46
N LEU A 54 -1.83 -29.13 16.47
CA LEU A 54 -2.52 -30.41 16.52
C LEU A 54 -3.53 -30.56 15.37
N GLN A 55 -4.29 -29.51 15.05
CA GLN A 55 -5.17 -29.49 13.89
C GLN A 55 -4.38 -29.74 12.59
N LYS A 56 -3.21 -29.12 12.44
CA LYS A 56 -2.35 -29.30 11.27
C LYS A 56 -1.71 -30.69 11.18
N GLU A 57 -1.30 -31.27 12.32
CA GLU A 57 -0.81 -32.66 12.41
C GLU A 57 -1.90 -33.65 11.97
N LEU A 58 -3.15 -33.40 12.36
CA LEU A 58 -4.30 -34.26 12.06
C LEU A 58 -4.83 -34.08 10.63
N TYR A 59 -4.55 -32.95 9.99
CA TYR A 59 -4.93 -32.67 8.60
C TYR A 59 -3.97 -33.29 7.57
N ASN A 60 -2.76 -33.70 7.98
CA ASN A 60 -1.68 -34.12 7.09
C ASN A 60 -1.29 -35.59 7.27
N ASP A 61 -1.93 -36.47 6.49
CA ASP A 61 -1.34 -37.72 6.02
C ASP A 61 -1.83 -37.97 4.57
N PRO A 62 -0.98 -38.15 3.53
CA PRO A 62 0.33 -37.56 3.24
C PRO A 62 0.34 -36.84 1.87
N ILE A 63 0.83 -35.59 1.77
CA ILE A 63 1.49 -35.05 0.57
C ILE A 63 2.63 -34.13 1.03
N GLU A 64 3.86 -34.51 0.72
CA GLU A 64 5.11 -33.85 1.11
C GLU A 64 5.31 -32.48 0.43
N GLU A 65 5.11 -31.40 1.18
CA GLU A 65 6.00 -30.23 1.14
C GLU A 65 6.55 -30.05 2.56
N ARG A 66 7.80 -30.46 2.79
CA ARG A 66 8.46 -30.32 4.10
C ARG A 66 8.53 -28.84 4.48
N LEU A 67 7.87 -28.50 5.58
CA LEU A 67 8.10 -27.26 6.31
C LEU A 67 9.42 -27.42 7.07
N GLU A 68 10.28 -26.40 7.02
CA GLU A 68 11.50 -26.34 7.83
C GLU A 68 11.13 -26.55 9.32
N ASP A 69 11.57 -27.68 9.89
CA ASP A 69 11.53 -27.92 11.33
C ASP A 69 12.36 -26.85 12.03
N THR A 70 11.71 -25.93 12.73
CA THR A 70 12.38 -25.02 13.64
C THR A 70 12.48 -25.71 14.99
N THR A 71 13.49 -26.57 15.14
CA THR A 71 14.03 -26.90 16.47
C THR A 71 14.83 -25.69 16.95
N GLU A 72 14.21 -24.83 17.76
CA GLU A 72 14.97 -23.92 18.61
C GLU A 72 15.51 -24.73 19.81
N ASP A 73 16.83 -24.63 19.97
CA ASP A 73 17.66 -24.90 21.15
C ASP A 73 17.89 -26.36 21.57
N GLN A 74 18.96 -26.95 21.01
CA GLN A 74 19.93 -27.64 21.87
C GLN A 74 21.18 -26.77 22.02
N VAL A 75 21.41 -26.40 23.28
CA VAL A 75 22.60 -25.76 23.80
C VAL A 75 23.78 -26.72 23.61
N GLU A 76 24.72 -26.40 22.72
CA GLU A 76 26.10 -26.83 22.88
C GLU A 76 26.97 -25.59 23.07
N ASP A 77 27.43 -25.46 24.30
CA ASP A 77 28.55 -24.65 24.74
C ASP A 77 29.80 -25.11 23.98
N VAL A 78 30.17 -24.38 22.93
CA VAL A 78 31.48 -24.48 22.28
C VAL A 78 32.05 -23.08 22.18
N GLY A 79 32.86 -22.75 23.17
CA GLY A 79 34.08 -21.94 23.05
C GLY A 79 33.99 -20.66 22.24
N THR A 80 34.02 -19.55 22.96
CA THR A 80 34.70 -18.32 22.51
C THR A 80 35.99 -18.66 21.77
N ASP A 81 36.04 -18.36 20.48
CA ASP A 81 37.24 -17.87 19.84
C ASP A 81 36.88 -16.64 19.03
N GLU A 82 37.48 -15.54 19.46
CA GLU A 82 37.46 -14.25 18.81
C GLU A 82 38.01 -14.38 17.38
N ALA A 83 37.24 -13.85 16.43
CA ALA A 83 37.82 -13.19 15.29
C ALA A 83 37.15 -11.82 15.15
N GLU A 84 37.44 -10.94 16.11
CA GLU A 84 37.69 -9.56 15.72
C GLU A 84 38.76 -9.61 14.62
N ASN A 85 38.37 -9.38 13.38
CA ASN A 85 39.33 -8.96 12.38
C ASN A 85 38.72 -7.95 11.42
N SER A 86 39.32 -6.76 11.51
CA SER A 86 39.51 -5.76 10.45
C SER A 86 38.32 -4.89 10.03
N LEU A 87 38.16 -3.80 10.77
CA LEU A 87 38.09 -2.45 10.20
C LEU A 87 39.12 -2.28 9.05
N ASN A 88 38.68 -1.68 7.94
CA ASN A 88 39.45 -1.29 6.75
C ASN A 88 40.07 -2.41 5.89
N GLY A 89 39.27 -2.91 4.94
CA GLY A 89 39.73 -3.52 3.69
C GLY A 89 38.73 -3.18 2.60
N SER A 90 39.20 -2.72 1.43
CA SER A 90 38.37 -2.52 0.23
C SER A 90 37.37 -3.66 0.09
N SER A 91 36.06 -3.36 0.10
CA SER A 91 35.05 -4.41 0.01
C SER A 91 35.32 -5.23 -1.26
N ASN A 92 35.39 -6.55 -1.16
CA ASN A 92 35.57 -7.41 -2.34
C ASN A 92 34.51 -7.15 -3.42
N TYR A 93 33.42 -6.44 -3.11
CA TYR A 93 32.31 -6.08 -3.99
C TYR A 93 32.39 -4.68 -4.63
N GLN A 94 33.53 -3.99 -4.49
CA GLN A 94 33.71 -2.64 -5.03
C GLN A 94 33.43 -2.58 -6.54
N GLY A 95 32.65 -1.60 -6.96
CA GLY A 95 32.21 -1.41 -8.35
C GLY A 95 30.96 -2.19 -8.79
N ILE A 96 30.31 -2.94 -7.90
CA ILE A 96 28.99 -3.54 -8.16
C ILE A 96 27.91 -2.68 -7.52
N THR A 97 27.12 -1.97 -8.32
CA THR A 97 25.96 -1.20 -7.87
C THR A 97 24.65 -1.88 -8.29
N LEU A 98 23.61 -1.70 -7.48
CA LEU A 98 22.25 -2.19 -7.69
C LEU A 98 21.31 -1.08 -8.18
N ASP A 99 21.75 -0.29 -9.16
CA ASP A 99 20.93 0.77 -9.79
C ASP A 99 19.89 0.19 -10.78
N SER A 100 20.08 -1.06 -11.18
CA SER A 100 19.16 -1.86 -11.99
C SER A 100 19.41 -3.36 -11.75
N VAL A 101 18.60 -4.23 -12.34
CA VAL A 101 18.80 -5.68 -12.25
C VAL A 101 20.15 -6.07 -12.87
N ILE A 102 20.94 -6.84 -12.14
CA ILE A 102 22.28 -7.26 -12.55
C ILE A 102 22.36 -8.78 -12.74
N ASP A 103 23.41 -9.27 -13.39
CA ASP A 103 23.77 -10.69 -13.35
C ASP A 103 24.28 -11.04 -11.94
N ILE A 104 23.50 -11.84 -11.20
CA ILE A 104 23.81 -12.20 -9.81
C ILE A 104 25.16 -12.92 -9.68
N ASN A 105 25.65 -13.54 -10.75
CA ASN A 105 26.94 -14.23 -10.77
C ASN A 105 28.13 -13.28 -10.54
N VAL A 106 27.96 -11.99 -10.84
CA VAL A 106 28.99 -10.98 -10.56
C VAL A 106 29.22 -10.84 -9.05
N ILE A 107 28.21 -11.10 -8.21
CA ILE A 107 28.33 -11.15 -6.75
C ILE A 107 28.87 -12.51 -6.31
N PHE A 108 28.30 -13.61 -6.78
CA PHE A 108 28.75 -14.95 -6.39
C PHE A 108 30.22 -15.21 -6.72
N ARG A 109 30.73 -14.77 -7.88
CA ARG A 109 32.15 -14.94 -8.24
C ARG A 109 33.14 -14.28 -7.26
N ARG A 110 32.67 -13.36 -6.41
CA ARG A 110 33.49 -12.67 -5.41
C ARG A 110 33.41 -13.29 -4.01
N ALA A 111 32.56 -14.31 -3.83
CA ALA A 111 32.47 -15.10 -2.61
C ALA A 111 33.25 -16.43 -2.75
N GLU A 112 33.84 -16.90 -1.66
CA GLU A 112 34.69 -18.11 -1.65
C GLU A 112 33.96 -19.36 -2.17
N ASN A 113 32.71 -19.58 -1.73
CA ASN A 113 31.89 -20.72 -2.16
C ASN A 113 31.05 -20.44 -3.42
N GLY A 114 31.20 -19.26 -4.03
CA GLY A 114 30.27 -18.83 -5.07
C GLY A 114 30.38 -19.57 -6.40
N LYS A 115 31.54 -20.17 -6.73
CA LYS A 115 31.67 -21.02 -7.93
C LYS A 115 30.82 -22.29 -7.81
N THR A 116 30.85 -22.94 -6.65
CA THR A 116 30.05 -24.13 -6.34
C THR A 116 28.56 -23.82 -6.37
N ILE A 117 28.15 -22.68 -5.82
CA ILE A 117 26.75 -22.22 -5.88
C ILE A 117 26.30 -21.98 -7.34
N ILE A 118 27.13 -21.32 -8.15
CA ILE A 118 26.81 -21.09 -9.57
C ILE A 118 26.63 -22.41 -10.32
N GLU A 119 27.49 -23.40 -10.06
CA GLU A 119 27.41 -24.73 -10.68
C GLU A 119 26.13 -25.46 -10.26
N GLN A 120 25.84 -25.53 -8.96
CA GLN A 120 24.61 -26.15 -8.42
C GLN A 120 23.33 -25.50 -8.99
N LEU A 121 23.29 -24.16 -9.08
CA LEU A 121 22.11 -23.44 -9.58
C LEU A 121 21.95 -23.52 -11.10
N LYS A 122 23.03 -23.71 -11.86
CA LYS A 122 22.98 -23.86 -13.34
C LYS A 122 22.41 -25.20 -13.79
N GLU A 123 22.51 -26.23 -12.96
CA GLU A 123 21.95 -27.55 -13.25
C GLU A 123 20.42 -27.59 -13.13
N GLY A 124 19.78 -26.50 -12.68
CA GLY A 124 18.32 -26.34 -12.64
C GLY A 124 17.64 -27.09 -11.50
N HIS A 125 18.42 -27.76 -10.63
CA HIS A 125 17.94 -28.41 -9.43
C HIS A 125 17.50 -27.38 -8.37
N LYS A 126 16.48 -27.71 -7.59
CA LYS A 126 16.04 -26.89 -6.45
C LYS A 126 17.13 -26.94 -5.38
N PRO A 127 17.64 -25.79 -4.88
CA PRO A 127 18.69 -25.77 -3.88
C PRO A 127 18.20 -26.39 -2.56
N ASP A 128 19.10 -27.10 -1.88
CA ASP A 128 18.85 -27.62 -0.53
C ASP A 128 19.01 -26.51 0.53
N ASP A 129 18.69 -26.83 1.79
CA ASP A 129 18.67 -25.85 2.89
C ASP A 129 20.07 -25.28 3.19
N VAL A 130 21.12 -26.08 2.94
CA VAL A 130 22.51 -25.69 3.09
C VAL A 130 22.87 -24.63 2.04
N CYS A 131 22.60 -24.92 0.76
CA CYS A 131 22.81 -24.01 -0.36
C CYS A 131 21.98 -22.72 -0.20
N MET A 132 20.71 -22.82 0.20
CA MET A 132 19.84 -21.67 0.46
C MET A 132 20.37 -20.76 1.57
N THR A 133 20.98 -21.35 2.60
CA THR A 133 21.58 -20.59 3.71
C THR A 133 22.87 -19.89 3.29
N GLU A 134 23.71 -20.53 2.48
CA GLU A 134 24.92 -19.92 1.93
C GLU A 134 24.60 -18.77 0.96
N ILE A 135 23.64 -18.96 0.05
CA ILE A 135 23.17 -17.91 -0.86
C ILE A 135 22.68 -16.70 -0.06
N LYS A 136 21.81 -16.92 0.93
CA LYS A 136 21.30 -15.86 1.82
C LYS A 136 22.45 -15.11 2.50
N ARG A 137 23.46 -15.81 3.02
CA ARG A 137 24.61 -15.22 3.70
C ARG A 137 25.42 -14.33 2.76
N ILE A 138 25.83 -14.86 1.60
CA ILE A 138 26.63 -14.12 0.61
C ILE A 138 25.92 -12.83 0.15
N LEU A 139 24.62 -12.92 -0.13
CA LEU A 139 23.84 -11.78 -0.59
C LEU A 139 23.65 -10.72 0.51
N CYS A 140 23.44 -11.14 1.76
CA CYS A 140 23.36 -10.22 2.88
C CYS A 140 24.71 -9.58 3.23
N ASP A 141 25.81 -10.33 3.11
CA ASP A 141 27.17 -9.81 3.29
C ASP A 141 27.51 -8.78 2.22
N TYR A 142 27.15 -9.04 0.96
CA TYR A 142 27.23 -8.06 -0.12
C TYR A 142 26.46 -6.78 0.22
N LEU A 143 25.18 -6.92 0.59
CA LEU A 143 24.34 -5.76 0.91
C LEU A 143 24.91 -4.97 2.09
N LYS A 144 25.40 -5.65 3.12
CA LYS A 144 26.00 -5.01 4.29
C LYS A 144 27.29 -4.28 3.93
N ALA A 145 28.14 -4.89 3.12
CA ALA A 145 29.43 -4.32 2.72
C ALA A 145 29.30 -3.09 1.80
N VAL A 146 28.31 -3.08 0.91
CA VAL A 146 28.12 -2.00 -0.08
C VAL A 146 27.15 -0.92 0.41
N TYR A 147 26.11 -1.29 1.17
CA TYR A 147 25.01 -0.40 1.54
C TYR A 147 24.81 -0.25 3.06
N GLY A 148 25.74 -0.76 3.86
CA GLY A 148 25.70 -0.66 5.32
C GLY A 148 24.74 -1.65 5.99
N LEU A 149 24.63 -1.58 7.32
CA LEU A 149 23.91 -2.56 8.14
C LEU A 149 22.39 -2.65 7.85
N ARG A 150 21.80 -1.57 7.34
CA ARG A 150 20.37 -1.49 6.97
C ARG A 150 20.20 -1.04 5.50
N PRO A 151 20.53 -1.89 4.53
CA PRO A 151 20.31 -1.62 3.11
C PRO A 151 18.83 -1.30 2.86
N SER A 152 18.57 -0.36 1.95
CA SER A 152 17.20 0.03 1.59
C SER A 152 16.40 -1.15 1.04
N ALA A 153 15.07 -1.08 1.14
CA ALA A 153 14.18 -2.08 0.55
C ALA A 153 14.40 -2.22 -0.97
N TYR A 154 14.83 -1.14 -1.64
CA TYR A 154 15.20 -1.14 -3.05
C TYR A 154 16.39 -2.06 -3.35
N HIS A 155 17.53 -1.89 -2.67
CA HIS A 155 18.70 -2.74 -2.88
C HIS A 155 18.39 -4.21 -2.55
N LYS A 156 17.64 -4.46 -1.47
CA LYS A 156 17.16 -5.80 -1.12
C LYS A 156 16.28 -6.40 -2.24
N ASN A 157 15.40 -5.60 -2.85
CA ASN A 157 14.48 -6.04 -3.91
C ASN A 157 15.16 -6.24 -5.27
N ILE A 158 16.03 -5.31 -5.70
CA ILE A 158 16.81 -5.46 -6.94
C ILE A 158 17.71 -6.69 -6.86
N LEU A 159 18.28 -6.96 -5.68
CA LEU A 159 19.09 -8.16 -5.47
C LEU A 159 18.26 -9.45 -5.56
N ALA A 160 17.08 -9.48 -4.93
CA ALA A 160 16.16 -10.61 -5.04
C ALA A 160 15.69 -10.83 -6.49
N GLN A 161 15.42 -9.74 -7.21
CA GLN A 161 15.05 -9.78 -8.63
C GLN A 161 16.17 -10.32 -9.50
N SER A 162 17.40 -9.86 -9.26
CA SER A 162 18.59 -10.32 -9.96
C SER A 162 18.81 -11.80 -9.73
N LEU A 163 18.65 -12.28 -8.49
CA LEU A 163 18.75 -13.70 -8.15
C LEU A 163 17.69 -14.56 -8.87
N VAL A 164 16.41 -14.19 -8.77
CA VAL A 164 15.31 -14.99 -9.35
C VAL A 164 15.34 -14.95 -10.88
N LYS A 165 15.73 -13.83 -11.49
CA LYS A 165 15.87 -13.73 -12.96
C LYS A 165 17.02 -14.59 -13.47
N SER A 166 18.16 -14.61 -12.76
CA SER A 166 19.28 -15.48 -13.11
C SER A 166 18.97 -16.96 -12.84
N TYR A 167 18.20 -17.26 -11.79
CA TYR A 167 17.89 -18.61 -11.35
C TYR A 167 16.41 -18.74 -10.92
N PRO A 168 15.50 -19.08 -11.84
CA PRO A 168 14.06 -19.15 -11.55
C PRO A 168 13.67 -20.13 -10.44
N ALA A 169 14.45 -21.21 -10.24
CA ALA A 169 14.26 -22.20 -9.17
C ALA A 169 14.38 -21.59 -7.75
N MET A 170 14.89 -20.36 -7.62
CA MET A 170 14.99 -19.61 -6.36
C MET A 170 13.68 -18.94 -5.94
N SER A 171 12.64 -18.98 -6.79
CA SER A 171 11.33 -18.42 -6.50
C SER A 171 10.35 -19.45 -5.96
N SER A 172 9.42 -19.02 -5.10
CA SER A 172 8.29 -19.86 -4.72
C SER A 172 7.26 -19.94 -5.86
N SER A 173 6.88 -21.15 -6.26
CA SER A 173 5.77 -21.44 -7.18
C SER A 173 4.40 -21.34 -6.51
N THR A 174 4.34 -21.40 -5.18
CA THR A 174 3.11 -21.44 -4.38
C THR A 174 2.90 -20.10 -3.64
N PRO A 175 1.69 -19.51 -3.71
CA PRO A 175 1.38 -18.22 -3.09
C PRO A 175 1.25 -18.28 -1.56
N ASP A 176 1.05 -19.46 -0.98
CA ASP A 176 0.75 -19.67 0.45
C ASP A 176 1.99 -19.92 1.33
N VAL A 177 3.19 -19.94 0.74
CA VAL A 177 4.42 -20.21 1.50
C VAL A 177 4.79 -18.99 2.36
N PRO A 178 5.14 -19.19 3.65
CA PRO A 178 5.58 -18.10 4.51
C PRO A 178 6.68 -17.26 3.87
N GLN A 179 6.46 -15.94 3.82
CA GLN A 179 7.29 -15.00 3.07
C GLN A 179 8.74 -14.96 3.59
N SER A 180 9.00 -15.40 4.82
CA SER A 180 10.34 -15.49 5.39
C SER A 180 11.23 -16.57 4.76
N LEU A 181 10.64 -17.54 4.06
CA LEU A 181 11.34 -18.77 3.65
C LEU A 181 11.90 -18.70 2.23
N TRP A 182 11.41 -17.80 1.38
CA TRP A 182 11.76 -17.72 -0.05
C TRP A 182 12.18 -16.33 -0.52
N PHE A 183 12.85 -16.28 -1.67
CA PHE A 183 13.13 -15.03 -2.39
C PHE A 183 11.96 -14.70 -3.32
N HIS A 184 11.55 -13.44 -3.35
CA HIS A 184 10.43 -13.02 -4.17
C HIS A 184 10.88 -12.02 -5.24
N LEU A 185 10.47 -12.30 -6.49
CA LEU A 185 10.72 -11.43 -7.64
C LEU A 185 10.10 -10.03 -7.45
N ASN A 186 8.94 -9.95 -6.80
CA ASN A 186 8.30 -8.71 -6.42
C ASN A 186 8.01 -8.76 -4.93
N GLY A 187 8.11 -7.63 -4.23
CA GLY A 187 7.78 -7.59 -2.80
C GLY A 187 6.36 -8.12 -2.54
N ARG A 188 6.24 -9.14 -1.68
CA ARG A 188 4.94 -9.76 -1.33
C ARG A 188 4.55 -9.49 0.13
N GLY A 189 3.25 -9.60 0.43
CA GLY A 189 2.70 -9.52 1.79
C GLY A 189 2.32 -8.14 2.31
N LYS A 190 1.92 -8.11 3.59
CA LYS A 190 1.42 -6.93 4.33
C LYS A 190 2.42 -5.75 4.31
N HIS A 191 3.70 -6.03 4.08
CA HIS A 191 4.77 -5.04 4.00
C HIS A 191 5.57 -5.09 2.67
N ARG A 192 5.13 -5.88 1.68
CA ARG A 192 5.71 -6.00 0.32
C ARG A 192 7.25 -6.04 0.29
N HIS A 193 7.84 -7.06 0.88
CA HIS A 193 9.31 -7.24 0.95
C HIS A 193 9.80 -8.47 0.16
N CYS A 194 11.11 -8.53 -0.10
CA CYS A 194 11.83 -9.60 -0.81
C CYS A 194 12.02 -10.91 -0.01
N GLY A 195 11.14 -11.17 0.95
CA GLY A 195 11.15 -12.40 1.75
C GLY A 195 12.43 -12.65 2.56
N ARG A 196 13.11 -13.77 2.31
CA ARG A 196 14.27 -14.29 3.10
C ARG A 196 15.40 -13.25 3.30
N LEU A 197 15.69 -12.41 2.31
CA LEU A 197 16.68 -11.33 2.43
C LEU A 197 16.27 -10.24 3.42
N HIS A 198 15.00 -9.87 3.43
CA HIS A 198 14.49 -8.81 4.31
C HIS A 198 14.66 -9.23 5.77
N TYR A 199 14.16 -10.40 6.13
CA TYR A 199 14.21 -10.89 7.51
C TYR A 199 15.63 -11.13 8.01
N HIS A 200 16.53 -11.64 7.16
CA HIS A 200 17.90 -11.88 7.58
C HIS A 200 18.68 -10.58 7.84
N ILE A 201 18.48 -9.54 7.02
CA ILE A 201 19.05 -8.22 7.30
C ILE A 201 18.49 -7.62 8.59
N GLU A 202 17.19 -7.76 8.86
CA GLU A 202 16.60 -7.28 10.12
C GLU A 202 17.17 -8.03 11.33
N TYR A 203 17.43 -9.34 11.21
CA TYR A 203 18.11 -10.13 12.23
C TYR A 203 19.54 -9.62 12.47
N LEU A 204 20.32 -9.44 11.39
CA LEU A 204 21.70 -8.93 11.49
C LEU A 204 21.75 -7.53 12.11
N ALA A 205 20.78 -6.66 11.79
CA ALA A 205 20.70 -5.32 12.34
C ALA A 205 20.27 -5.27 13.83
N ARG A 206 19.52 -6.28 14.30
CA ARG A 206 19.18 -6.43 15.73
C ARG A 206 20.34 -7.01 16.52
N SER A 207 21.07 -7.95 15.93
CA SER A 207 22.16 -8.69 16.57
C SER A 207 23.45 -7.86 16.68
N SER A 208 23.61 -6.80 15.89
CA SER A 208 24.79 -5.93 15.92
C SER A 208 24.83 -4.93 17.09
N GLY A 209 23.77 -4.83 17.89
CA GLY A 209 23.72 -3.93 19.05
C GLY A 209 23.63 -2.43 18.73
N GLU A 210 23.59 -2.02 17.46
CA GLU A 210 23.38 -0.63 17.04
C GLU A 210 21.94 -0.17 17.37
N ARG A 211 21.73 0.33 18.59
CA ARG A 211 20.45 0.91 19.03
C ARG A 211 20.21 2.25 18.34
N VAL A 212 19.04 2.39 17.70
CA VAL A 212 18.47 3.69 17.32
C VAL A 212 17.95 4.37 18.58
N ILE A 213 18.68 5.35 19.12
CA ILE A 213 18.16 6.25 20.15
C ILE A 213 17.31 7.31 19.45
N ASN A 214 16.00 7.06 19.32
CA ASN A 214 15.05 8.14 19.05
C ASN A 214 14.84 8.94 20.33
N ARG A 215 15.74 9.88 20.63
CA ARG A 215 15.48 10.92 21.64
C ARG A 215 14.66 12.02 21.00
N THR A 216 13.34 11.89 21.13
CA THR A 216 12.43 13.03 21.09
C THR A 216 12.82 13.98 22.23
N LYS A 217 13.38 15.15 21.91
CA LYS A 217 13.32 16.32 22.77
C LYS A 217 12.48 17.37 22.05
N LEU A 218 11.16 17.30 22.28
CA LEU A 218 10.35 18.51 22.31
C LEU A 218 10.90 19.35 23.47
N GLN A 219 11.58 20.46 23.15
CA GLN A 219 11.67 21.56 24.10
C GLN A 219 10.42 22.42 23.93
N PRO A 220 9.72 22.75 25.02
CA PRO A 220 8.67 23.75 25.00
C PRO A 220 9.33 25.13 24.99
N GLU A 221 9.04 25.95 23.99
CA GLU A 221 9.15 27.41 24.15
C GLU A 221 7.75 28.01 24.12
N GLU A 222 7.50 28.72 25.21
CA GLU A 222 6.28 29.42 25.54
C GLU A 222 6.08 30.64 24.63
N THR A 223 4.80 30.91 24.38
CA THR A 223 4.20 32.16 23.88
C THR A 223 5.09 33.41 23.80
N SER A 224 5.22 33.96 22.59
CA SER A 224 5.22 35.42 22.40
C SER A 224 4.46 35.81 21.13
N SER A 225 3.66 36.85 21.30
CA SER A 225 2.73 37.51 20.37
C SER A 225 3.24 37.77 18.96
N GLY A 226 2.27 37.86 18.04
CA GLY A 226 2.48 38.00 16.61
C GLY A 226 3.36 39.17 16.17
N LYS A 227 3.98 38.93 15.01
CA LYS A 227 4.27 39.89 13.96
C LYS A 227 4.41 39.10 12.67
N ASP A 228 3.76 39.60 11.63
CA ASP A 228 3.95 39.18 10.25
C ASP A 228 5.45 39.08 9.95
N VAL A 229 5.86 37.90 9.49
CA VAL A 229 7.16 37.75 8.83
C VAL A 229 6.85 37.67 7.34
N ASP A 230 6.97 38.83 6.69
CA ASP A 230 7.26 38.92 5.27
C ASP A 230 8.46 38.02 4.98
N ILE A 231 8.23 36.91 4.27
CA ILE A 231 9.32 36.13 3.70
C ILE A 231 9.68 36.81 2.38
N ASP A 232 10.76 37.59 2.45
CA ASP A 232 11.53 38.09 1.33
C ASP A 232 11.95 36.91 0.42
N PRO A 233 11.68 36.90 -0.90
CA PRO A 233 11.89 35.74 -1.77
C PRO A 233 13.36 35.38 -2.02
N ASP A 234 14.32 36.09 -1.44
CA ASP A 234 15.73 36.03 -1.84
C ASP A 234 16.71 35.70 -0.69
N SER A 235 16.23 35.09 0.40
CA SER A 235 17.10 34.70 1.52
C SER A 235 17.46 33.21 1.51
N SER A 236 18.63 32.93 0.93
CA SER A 236 19.41 31.69 1.02
C SER A 236 18.69 30.41 0.57
N GLU A 237 18.95 29.99 -0.67
CA GLU A 237 18.82 28.59 -1.08
C GLU A 237 19.62 27.71 -0.11
N SER A 238 18.94 27.18 0.91
CA SER A 238 19.33 25.90 1.45
C SER A 238 19.37 24.97 0.24
N ASN A 239 20.55 24.51 -0.13
CA ASN A 239 20.74 23.50 -1.18
C ASN A 239 20.05 22.21 -0.71
N ILE A 240 18.73 22.18 -0.84
CA ILE A 240 17.92 20.99 -0.64
C ILE A 240 18.31 20.10 -1.81
N ASP A 241 19.06 19.05 -1.51
CA ASP A 241 19.43 18.04 -2.50
C ASP A 241 18.16 17.31 -2.97
N LEU A 242 17.58 17.85 -4.04
CA LEU A 242 16.32 17.38 -4.61
C LEU A 242 16.44 15.94 -5.11
N GLU A 243 17.65 15.48 -5.46
CA GLU A 243 17.90 14.09 -5.82
C GLU A 243 17.71 13.18 -4.60
N THR A 244 18.30 13.53 -3.46
CA THR A 244 18.12 12.80 -2.20
C THR A 244 16.65 12.80 -1.75
N VAL A 245 15.95 13.94 -1.86
CA VAL A 245 14.52 14.04 -1.51
C VAL A 245 13.66 13.15 -2.41
N ASN A 246 13.92 13.15 -3.72
CA ASN A 246 13.19 12.31 -4.67
C ASN A 246 13.48 10.83 -4.46
N GLN A 247 14.72 10.45 -4.17
CA GLN A 247 15.07 9.08 -3.81
C GLN A 247 14.34 8.65 -2.55
N GLU A 248 14.33 9.47 -1.50
CA GLU A 248 13.58 9.18 -0.27
C GLU A 248 12.08 8.97 -0.59
N LEU A 249 11.47 9.85 -1.39
CA LEU A 249 10.06 9.76 -1.77
C LEU A 249 9.72 8.51 -2.59
N LYS A 250 10.61 8.08 -3.51
CA LYS A 250 10.46 6.85 -4.30
C LYS A 250 10.44 5.60 -3.42
N PHE A 251 11.14 5.62 -2.29
CA PHE A 251 11.33 4.46 -1.44
C PHE A 251 10.61 4.55 -0.09
N LEU A 252 9.94 5.67 0.18
CA LEU A 252 9.15 5.85 1.39
C LEU A 252 7.99 4.86 1.40
N CYS A 253 8.05 3.90 2.31
CA CYS A 253 7.00 2.90 2.46
C CYS A 253 5.76 3.54 3.11
N PRO A 254 4.60 3.54 2.45
CA PRO A 254 3.40 4.12 3.02
C PRO A 254 2.94 3.36 4.27
N GLY A 255 2.79 4.06 5.38
CA GLY A 255 2.32 3.51 6.65
C GLY A 255 1.96 4.61 7.63
N PRO A 256 1.32 4.29 8.77
CA PRO A 256 0.82 5.28 9.71
C PRO A 256 1.89 6.29 10.17
N ASN A 257 3.13 5.84 10.34
CA ASN A 257 4.24 6.66 10.83
C ASN A 257 4.97 7.44 9.74
N THR A 258 4.74 7.13 8.45
CA THR A 258 5.46 7.77 7.33
C THR A 258 4.64 8.83 6.62
N LYS A 259 3.34 8.97 6.95
CA LYS A 259 2.45 9.97 6.33
C LYS A 259 2.97 11.39 6.49
N LEU A 260 3.46 11.76 7.67
CA LEU A 260 3.95 13.11 7.94
C LEU A 260 5.21 13.40 7.12
N ARG A 261 6.14 12.44 7.07
CA ARG A 261 7.34 12.56 6.22
C ARG A 261 6.99 12.59 4.73
N ALA A 262 6.00 11.81 4.30
CA ALA A 262 5.49 11.86 2.93
C ALA A 262 4.96 13.25 2.60
N ASP A 263 4.17 13.88 3.47
CA ASP A 263 3.65 15.25 3.28
C ASP A 263 4.79 16.26 3.11
N GLU A 264 5.80 16.23 3.98
CA GLU A 264 6.98 17.10 3.89
C GLU A 264 7.71 16.96 2.54
N LEU A 265 8.11 15.73 2.19
CA LEU A 265 8.83 15.44 0.95
C LEU A 265 7.99 15.78 -0.28
N TRP A 266 6.67 15.54 -0.20
CA TRP A 266 5.74 15.85 -1.27
C TRP A 266 5.70 17.37 -1.51
N ARG A 267 5.64 18.20 -0.46
CA ARG A 267 5.68 19.67 -0.61
C ARG A 267 6.97 20.15 -1.27
N VAL A 268 8.10 19.63 -0.83
CA VAL A 268 9.42 20.02 -1.36
C VAL A 268 9.54 19.71 -2.86
N THR A 269 8.99 18.57 -3.30
CA THR A 269 9.05 18.11 -4.69
C THR A 269 7.90 18.62 -5.57
N PHE A 270 7.11 19.59 -5.10
CA PHE A 270 5.92 20.07 -5.80
C PHE A 270 6.21 20.67 -7.19
N ASN A 271 7.29 21.44 -7.32
CA ASN A 271 7.64 22.10 -8.59
C ASN A 271 8.03 21.09 -9.67
N GLU A 272 8.75 20.01 -9.34
CA GLU A 272 9.04 18.94 -10.30
C GLU A 272 7.75 18.29 -10.81
N ARG A 273 6.83 17.99 -9.89
CA ARG A 273 5.52 17.42 -10.26
C ARG A 273 4.73 18.39 -11.15
N LYS A 274 4.87 19.70 -10.98
CA LYS A 274 4.27 20.71 -11.86
C LYS A 274 4.79 20.56 -13.29
N ASP A 275 6.10 20.45 -13.47
CA ASP A 275 6.71 20.26 -14.80
C ASP A 275 6.26 18.95 -15.46
N VAL A 276 6.11 17.87 -14.68
CA VAL A 276 5.63 16.57 -15.16
C VAL A 276 4.15 16.65 -15.61
N ARG A 277 3.31 17.43 -14.90
CA ARG A 277 1.91 17.67 -15.28
C ARG A 277 1.80 18.43 -16.61
N GLU A 278 2.62 19.46 -16.80
CA GLU A 278 2.66 20.25 -18.03
C GLU A 278 3.09 19.42 -19.25
N LYS A 279 3.96 18.42 -19.02
CA LYS A 279 4.38 17.43 -20.04
C LYS A 279 3.36 16.31 -20.30
N GLY A 280 2.25 16.26 -19.54
CA GLY A 280 1.22 15.23 -19.69
C GLY A 280 1.63 13.83 -19.25
N SER A 281 2.72 13.70 -18.48
CA SER A 281 3.29 12.41 -18.03
C SER A 281 3.02 12.10 -16.57
N PHE A 282 2.09 12.79 -15.91
CA PHE A 282 1.84 12.62 -14.47
C PHE A 282 1.45 11.20 -14.04
N TYR A 283 0.84 10.40 -14.92
CA TYR A 283 0.50 9.01 -14.63
C TYR A 283 1.74 8.15 -14.30
N SER A 284 2.91 8.44 -14.91
CA SER A 284 4.14 7.71 -14.60
C SER A 284 4.62 8.02 -13.19
N TYR A 285 4.34 9.23 -12.69
CA TYR A 285 4.62 9.62 -11.31
C TYR A 285 3.80 8.79 -10.32
N LEU A 286 2.51 8.56 -10.59
CA LEU A 286 1.66 7.70 -9.75
C LEU A 286 2.15 6.24 -9.68
N GLN A 287 2.76 5.75 -10.76
CA GLN A 287 3.32 4.40 -10.84
C GLN A 287 4.71 4.28 -10.19
N THR A 288 5.46 5.39 -10.14
CA THR A 288 6.85 5.41 -9.65
C THR A 288 6.94 5.67 -8.15
N TYR A 289 6.03 6.48 -7.59
CA TYR A 289 6.10 6.94 -6.20
C TYR A 289 5.02 6.26 -5.34
N PRO A 290 5.37 5.32 -4.45
CA PRO A 290 4.39 4.51 -3.69
C PRO A 290 3.42 5.34 -2.85
N VAL A 291 3.88 6.47 -2.31
CA VAL A 291 3.06 7.36 -1.47
C VAL A 291 2.00 8.13 -2.27
N ALA A 292 2.17 8.27 -3.60
CA ALA A 292 1.28 9.04 -4.47
C ALA A 292 -0.15 8.48 -4.50
N THR A 293 -0.29 7.17 -4.39
CA THR A 293 -1.56 6.45 -4.42
C THR A 293 -2.03 5.98 -3.04
N ALA A 294 -1.29 6.32 -1.99
CA ALA A 294 -1.55 5.91 -0.62
C ALA A 294 -2.33 6.98 0.17
N PHE A 295 -2.54 6.68 1.46
CA PHE A 295 -3.07 7.63 2.45
C PHE A 295 -4.44 8.24 2.11
N ASN A 296 -5.34 7.45 1.52
CA ASN A 296 -6.71 7.86 1.17
C ASN A 296 -6.77 9.14 0.31
N GLY A 297 -5.84 9.26 -0.63
CA GLY A 297 -5.77 10.41 -1.55
C GLY A 297 -5.12 11.67 -0.98
N ALA A 298 -4.56 11.62 0.23
CA ALA A 298 -4.01 12.81 0.89
C ALA A 298 -2.93 13.55 0.08
N MET A 299 -2.10 12.82 -0.68
CA MET A 299 -1.08 13.43 -1.55
C MET A 299 -1.70 14.19 -2.74
N ILE A 300 -2.83 13.70 -3.25
CA ILE A 300 -3.60 14.39 -4.30
C ILE A 300 -4.23 15.65 -3.75
N SER A 301 -4.89 15.55 -2.59
CA SER A 301 -5.49 16.71 -1.92
C SER A 301 -4.45 17.74 -1.48
N LEU A 302 -3.23 17.32 -1.19
CA LEU A 302 -2.11 18.21 -0.93
C LEU A 302 -1.69 18.99 -2.18
N ASP A 303 -1.48 18.30 -3.30
CA ASP A 303 -1.16 18.95 -4.58
C ASP A 303 -2.28 19.91 -5.01
N PHE A 304 -3.55 19.51 -4.86
CA PHE A 304 -4.68 20.36 -5.17
C PHE A 304 -4.64 21.67 -4.36
N ARG A 305 -4.42 21.60 -3.04
CA ARG A 305 -4.31 22.80 -2.18
C ARG A 305 -3.14 23.68 -2.55
N MET A 306 -2.02 23.10 -2.98
CA MET A 306 -0.87 23.89 -3.46
C MET A 306 -1.12 24.53 -4.82
N MET A 307 -1.87 23.88 -5.71
CA MET A 307 -2.27 24.43 -7.00
C MET A 307 -3.36 25.51 -6.89
N PHE A 308 -4.27 25.35 -5.92
CA PHE A 308 -5.43 26.22 -5.73
C PHE A 308 -5.55 26.63 -4.25
N PRO A 309 -4.65 27.51 -3.75
CA PRO A 309 -4.60 27.86 -2.32
C PRO A 309 -5.86 28.56 -1.81
N ASN A 310 -6.63 29.18 -2.70
CA ASN A 310 -7.88 29.86 -2.38
C ASN A 310 -9.13 28.99 -2.62
N ALA A 311 -8.95 27.69 -2.88
CA ALA A 311 -10.08 26.78 -3.05
C ALA A 311 -10.92 26.74 -1.75
N PRO A 312 -12.26 26.83 -1.85
CA PRO A 312 -13.12 26.73 -0.68
C PRO A 312 -13.14 25.30 -0.11
N ASN A 313 -13.63 25.15 1.11
CA ASN A 313 -13.90 23.84 1.67
C ASN A 313 -15.02 23.14 0.86
N PHE A 314 -14.67 22.06 0.18
CA PHE A 314 -15.58 21.30 -0.69
C PHE A 314 -16.82 20.84 0.07
N ARG A 315 -16.63 20.22 1.24
CA ARG A 315 -17.71 19.64 2.03
C ARG A 315 -18.70 20.70 2.52
N GLU A 316 -18.20 21.81 3.04
CA GLU A 316 -19.05 22.92 3.48
C GLU A 316 -19.87 23.51 2.33
N LYS A 317 -19.24 23.73 1.16
CA LYS A 317 -19.94 24.21 -0.04
C LYS A 317 -20.98 23.22 -0.53
N PHE A 318 -20.65 21.93 -0.52
CA PHE A 318 -21.57 20.88 -0.95
C PHE A 318 -22.77 20.78 -0.02
N GLU A 319 -22.55 20.70 1.29
CA GLU A 319 -23.60 20.64 2.31
C GLU A 319 -24.52 21.87 2.25
N GLY A 320 -23.95 23.07 2.04
CA GLY A 320 -24.72 24.31 1.88
C GLY A 320 -25.61 24.36 0.62
N LEU A 321 -25.30 23.57 -0.41
CA LEU A 321 -26.06 23.52 -1.67
C LEU A 321 -26.98 22.29 -1.77
N LEU A 322 -26.62 21.20 -1.08
CA LEU A 322 -27.35 19.92 -1.08
C LEU A 322 -28.83 20.13 -0.76
N SER A 323 -29.15 20.82 0.33
CA SER A 323 -30.54 21.03 0.77
C SER A 323 -31.35 21.84 -0.25
N LYS A 324 -30.74 22.84 -0.88
CA LYS A 324 -31.38 23.66 -1.93
C LYS A 324 -31.68 22.84 -3.18
N ILE A 325 -30.72 22.02 -3.62
CA ILE A 325 -30.90 21.14 -4.79
C ILE A 325 -32.00 20.12 -4.54
N LEU A 326 -31.97 19.42 -3.40
CA LEU A 326 -32.97 18.41 -3.07
C LEU A 326 -34.36 19.01 -2.90
N THR A 327 -34.47 20.22 -2.34
CA THR A 327 -35.76 20.91 -2.22
C THR A 327 -36.29 21.34 -3.58
N ARG A 328 -35.46 21.98 -4.41
CA ARG A 328 -35.87 22.48 -5.73
C ARG A 328 -36.25 21.36 -6.68
N TYR A 329 -35.58 20.22 -6.57
CA TYR A 329 -35.73 19.07 -7.46
C TYR A 329 -36.23 17.82 -6.71
N ALA A 330 -37.16 18.01 -5.77
CA ALA A 330 -37.66 16.98 -4.86
C ALA A 330 -38.22 15.72 -5.53
N GLU A 331 -38.71 15.81 -6.77
CA GLU A 331 -39.23 14.64 -7.49
C GLU A 331 -38.17 13.84 -8.26
N LEU A 332 -36.98 14.41 -8.49
CA LEU A 332 -35.92 13.74 -9.26
C LEU A 332 -35.19 12.72 -8.38
N PHE A 333 -35.05 11.50 -8.90
CA PHE A 333 -34.31 10.39 -8.30
C PHE A 333 -34.68 10.08 -6.84
N LYS A 334 -35.96 10.27 -6.47
CA LYS A 334 -36.44 10.03 -5.10
C LYS A 334 -36.32 8.59 -4.60
N HIS A 335 -36.05 7.64 -5.49
CA HIS A 335 -35.75 6.25 -5.14
C HIS A 335 -34.34 6.09 -4.53
N VAL A 336 -33.43 7.05 -4.75
CA VAL A 336 -32.08 7.04 -4.20
C VAL A 336 -32.11 7.59 -2.78
N LYS A 337 -31.80 6.72 -1.81
CA LYS A 337 -31.81 7.08 -0.38
C LYS A 337 -30.64 7.97 0.02
N ASN A 338 -29.50 7.85 -0.65
CA ASN A 338 -28.31 8.62 -0.35
C ASN A 338 -28.41 10.02 -0.99
N ASP A 339 -28.62 11.03 -0.16
CA ASP A 339 -28.80 12.42 -0.57
C ASP A 339 -27.61 13.01 -1.33
N PHE A 340 -26.39 12.59 -0.99
CA PHE A 340 -25.18 13.02 -1.70
C PHE A 340 -25.18 12.49 -3.14
N ILE A 341 -25.35 11.18 -3.32
CA ILE A 341 -25.42 10.52 -4.64
C ILE A 341 -26.57 11.11 -5.46
N ARG A 342 -27.73 11.25 -4.84
CA ARG A 342 -28.93 11.83 -5.46
C ARG A 342 -28.67 13.26 -5.96
N THR A 343 -28.01 14.09 -5.15
CA THR A 343 -27.63 15.46 -5.52
C THR A 343 -26.71 15.46 -6.75
N LEU A 344 -25.71 14.59 -6.79
CA LEU A 344 -24.83 14.46 -7.95
C LEU A 344 -25.58 14.03 -9.22
N MET A 345 -26.51 13.08 -9.12
CA MET A 345 -27.36 12.68 -10.24
C MET A 345 -28.20 13.84 -10.78
N ILE A 346 -28.77 14.67 -9.89
CA ILE A 346 -29.52 15.87 -10.27
C ILE A 346 -28.61 16.86 -10.99
N ILE A 347 -27.42 17.15 -10.46
CA ILE A 347 -26.45 18.06 -11.09
C ILE A 347 -26.09 17.53 -12.48
N ARG A 348 -25.76 16.24 -12.63
CA ARG A 348 -25.41 15.66 -13.95
C ARG A 348 -26.58 15.73 -14.94
N GLN A 349 -27.83 15.56 -14.48
CA GLN A 349 -29.01 15.70 -15.35
C GLN A 349 -29.25 17.16 -15.75
N LYS A 350 -29.01 18.12 -14.85
CA LYS A 350 -29.26 19.55 -15.07
C LYS A 350 -28.11 20.26 -15.77
N CYS A 351 -26.92 19.65 -15.81
CA CYS A 351 -25.76 20.12 -16.56
C CYS A 351 -25.40 19.14 -17.72
N PRO A 352 -26.27 18.97 -18.74
CA PRO A 352 -25.98 18.06 -19.86
C PRO A 352 -24.95 18.65 -20.82
N SER A 353 -23.97 17.84 -21.23
CA SER A 353 -23.08 18.20 -22.35
C SER A 353 -23.77 17.97 -23.71
N ARG A 354 -23.38 18.73 -24.73
CA ARG A 354 -23.97 18.65 -26.08
C ARG A 354 -23.78 17.24 -26.65
N GLY A 355 -24.85 16.62 -27.15
CA GLY A 355 -24.83 15.24 -27.69
C GLY A 355 -25.04 14.13 -26.65
N ALA A 356 -24.82 14.39 -25.35
CA ALA A 356 -24.92 13.37 -24.29
C ALA A 356 -26.34 12.81 -24.09
N LYS A 357 -27.39 13.58 -24.44
CA LYS A 357 -28.78 13.09 -24.37
C LYS A 357 -29.06 11.96 -25.37
N ARG A 358 -28.43 11.97 -26.56
CA ARG A 358 -28.71 10.99 -27.64
C ARG A 358 -28.07 9.63 -27.38
N THR A 359 -26.93 9.62 -26.68
CA THR A 359 -26.18 8.38 -26.36
C THR A 359 -26.79 7.62 -25.19
N ARG A 360 -27.50 8.30 -24.28
CA ARG A 360 -28.09 7.68 -23.08
C ARG A 360 -29.37 6.88 -23.33
N ASP A 361 -30.11 7.18 -24.40
CA ASP A 361 -31.32 6.42 -24.76
C ASP A 361 -31.03 5.01 -25.32
N ALA A 362 -29.77 4.73 -25.70
CA ALA A 362 -29.35 3.48 -26.33
C ALA A 362 -28.57 2.52 -25.40
N ASP A 363 -28.26 2.91 -24.16
CA ASP A 363 -27.50 2.10 -23.21
C ASP A 363 -28.45 1.26 -22.32
N PRO A 364 -28.29 -0.08 -22.23
CA PRO A 364 -29.07 -0.93 -21.33
C PRO A 364 -28.89 -0.58 -19.84
N ALA A 365 -27.91 0.23 -19.46
CA ALA A 365 -27.67 0.70 -18.09
C ALA A 365 -28.46 1.99 -17.73
N LYS A 366 -29.79 1.97 -17.81
CA LYS A 366 -30.65 3.12 -17.44
C LYS A 366 -30.57 3.51 -15.95
N ASP A 367 -30.06 2.63 -15.10
CA ASP A 367 -30.18 2.78 -13.65
C ASP A 367 -29.08 3.66 -13.04
N ASN A 368 -27.83 3.61 -13.56
CA ASN A 368 -26.73 4.44 -13.04
C ASN A 368 -26.49 5.71 -13.85
N ILE A 369 -27.15 6.80 -13.47
CA ILE A 369 -26.93 8.11 -14.08
C ILE A 369 -25.53 8.65 -13.79
N LEU A 370 -24.72 8.08 -12.90
CA LEU A 370 -23.32 8.47 -12.64
C LEU A 370 -22.28 7.55 -13.32
N LYS A 371 -22.69 6.61 -14.19
CA LYS A 371 -21.77 5.75 -14.96
C LYS A 371 -20.68 6.54 -15.68
N GLY A 372 -19.42 6.10 -15.58
CA GLY A 372 -18.23 6.83 -16.05
C GLY A 372 -17.75 7.97 -15.14
N ILE A 373 -18.38 8.17 -13.97
CA ILE A 373 -17.96 9.10 -12.92
C ILE A 373 -17.85 8.33 -11.60
N ILE A 374 -18.95 7.71 -11.17
CA ILE A 374 -19.03 6.82 -10.02
C ILE A 374 -19.66 5.50 -10.46
N GLU A 375 -18.96 4.40 -10.20
CA GLU A 375 -19.39 3.05 -10.53
C GLU A 375 -19.35 2.16 -9.29
N TRP A 376 -20.43 1.41 -9.08
CA TRP A 376 -20.51 0.42 -8.01
C TRP A 376 -20.12 -0.94 -8.59
N ILE A 377 -19.20 -1.61 -7.92
CA ILE A 377 -18.72 -2.94 -8.26
C ILE A 377 -18.90 -3.87 -7.07
N LYS A 378 -18.90 -5.18 -7.34
CA LYS A 378 -19.05 -6.14 -6.26
C LYS A 378 -17.82 -6.12 -5.35
N PRO A 379 -17.98 -6.38 -4.04
CA PRO A 379 -16.85 -6.38 -3.10
C PRO A 379 -15.68 -7.29 -3.50
N GLU A 380 -15.98 -8.42 -4.14
CA GLU A 380 -15.02 -9.42 -4.62
C GLU A 380 -14.32 -9.02 -5.93
N ASP A 381 -14.91 -8.14 -6.74
CA ASP A 381 -14.37 -7.80 -8.05
C ASP A 381 -13.10 -6.95 -7.91
N PRO A 382 -12.07 -7.17 -8.75
CA PRO A 382 -10.90 -6.29 -8.78
C PRO A 382 -11.28 -4.90 -9.32
N TYR A 383 -10.58 -3.86 -8.86
CA TYR A 383 -10.74 -2.52 -9.43
C TYR A 383 -10.28 -2.51 -10.90
N PRO A 384 -11.06 -1.91 -11.82
CA PRO A 384 -10.65 -1.77 -13.21
C PRO A 384 -9.39 -0.92 -13.36
N ILE A 385 -8.47 -1.33 -14.23
CA ILE A 385 -7.15 -0.67 -14.41
C ILE A 385 -7.00 0.03 -15.77
N SER A 386 -7.89 -0.21 -16.73
CA SER A 386 -7.77 0.25 -18.12
C SER A 386 -8.44 1.60 -18.41
N ASN A 387 -8.73 2.40 -17.38
CA ASN A 387 -9.51 3.62 -17.56
C ASN A 387 -8.65 4.77 -18.10
N GLU A 388 -9.06 5.33 -19.24
CA GLU A 388 -8.39 6.48 -19.87
C GLU A 388 -8.59 7.79 -19.09
N VAL A 389 -9.72 7.89 -18.39
CA VAL A 389 -10.07 9.01 -17.49
C VAL A 389 -10.20 8.51 -16.05
N PRO A 390 -9.93 9.34 -15.04
CA PRO A 390 -10.20 8.99 -13.66
C PRO A 390 -11.69 8.66 -13.42
N ILE A 391 -11.96 7.51 -12.81
CA ILE A 391 -13.30 7.07 -12.41
C ILE A 391 -13.24 6.62 -10.95
N LEU A 392 -14.26 6.96 -10.16
CA LEU A 392 -14.43 6.47 -8.81
C LEU A 392 -15.18 5.14 -8.82
N TYR A 393 -14.56 4.10 -8.30
CA TYR A 393 -15.19 2.80 -8.06
C TYR A 393 -15.50 2.63 -6.59
N VAL A 394 -16.72 2.21 -6.28
CA VAL A 394 -17.20 1.96 -4.93
C VAL A 394 -17.53 0.48 -4.82
N LYS A 395 -16.95 -0.21 -3.83
CA LYS A 395 -17.26 -1.61 -3.53
C LYS A 395 -18.40 -1.67 -2.53
N GLY A 396 -19.53 -2.21 -2.96
CA GLY A 396 -20.71 -2.37 -2.10
C GLY A 396 -22.02 -2.27 -2.87
N ASP A 397 -23.10 -2.07 -2.12
CA ASP A 397 -24.45 -2.02 -2.68
C ASP A 397 -24.65 -0.80 -3.57
N PHE A 398 -25.43 -1.02 -4.63
CA PHE A 398 -25.67 -0.02 -5.66
C PHE A 398 -26.28 1.27 -5.09
N MET A 399 -25.66 2.42 -5.40
CA MET A 399 -26.07 3.74 -4.92
C MET A 399 -26.03 3.93 -3.39
N GLU A 400 -25.25 3.10 -2.70
CA GLU A 400 -25.00 3.24 -1.26
C GLU A 400 -23.53 3.60 -0.98
N ASN A 401 -23.24 3.90 0.29
CA ASN A 401 -21.85 4.00 0.73
C ASN A 401 -21.23 2.61 0.71
N GLY A 402 -20.08 2.47 0.04
CA GLY A 402 -19.36 1.20 -0.01
C GLY A 402 -18.46 0.98 1.20
N ALA A 403 -17.99 -0.26 1.35
CA ALA A 403 -16.99 -0.63 2.35
C ALA A 403 -15.59 -0.07 2.01
N SER A 404 -15.30 0.08 0.71
CA SER A 404 -14.07 0.68 0.22
C SER A 404 -14.28 1.31 -1.17
N ALA A 405 -13.42 2.24 -1.53
CA ALA A 405 -13.49 2.90 -2.82
C ALA A 405 -12.09 3.12 -3.41
N ALA A 406 -12.04 3.37 -4.71
CA ALA A 406 -10.79 3.74 -5.35
C ALA A 406 -11.00 4.66 -6.55
N VAL A 407 -10.08 5.62 -6.72
CA VAL A 407 -9.95 6.32 -8.01
C VAL A 407 -9.02 5.49 -8.89
N ALA A 408 -9.53 5.05 -10.04
CA ALA A 408 -8.76 4.29 -11.01
C ALA A 408 -8.45 5.12 -12.26
N TRP A 409 -7.18 5.14 -12.66
CA TRP A 409 -6.71 5.89 -13.84
C TRP A 409 -5.41 5.31 -14.41
N LYS A 410 -5.41 4.95 -15.70
CA LYS A 410 -4.21 4.51 -16.47
C LYS A 410 -3.30 3.52 -15.71
N GLY A 411 -3.90 2.43 -15.21
CA GLY A 411 -3.18 1.40 -14.46
C GLY A 411 -2.89 1.72 -12.99
N SER A 412 -3.17 2.95 -12.54
CA SER A 412 -2.99 3.37 -11.14
C SER A 412 -4.30 3.30 -10.38
N ILE A 413 -4.24 2.81 -9.14
CA ILE A 413 -5.38 2.67 -8.23
C ILE A 413 -5.05 3.43 -6.95
N ILE A 414 -5.83 4.47 -6.64
CA ILE A 414 -5.74 5.21 -5.38
C ILE A 414 -6.79 4.63 -4.46
N LEU A 415 -6.35 3.82 -3.50
CA LEU A 415 -7.24 3.19 -2.53
C LEU A 415 -7.69 4.21 -1.48
N MET A 416 -8.97 4.17 -1.16
CA MET A 416 -9.59 5.07 -0.19
C MET A 416 -10.50 4.29 0.76
N GLU A 417 -10.24 4.52 2.04
CA GLU A 417 -11.12 4.15 3.14
C GLU A 417 -11.80 5.44 3.62
N GLY A 418 -13.12 5.54 3.45
CA GLY A 418 -13.87 6.74 3.79
C GLY A 418 -15.26 6.77 3.18
N ASP A 419 -16.05 7.77 3.57
CA ASP A 419 -17.36 7.98 2.99
C ASP A 419 -17.27 8.44 1.51
N ILE A 420 -18.36 8.28 0.78
CA ILE A 420 -18.39 8.57 -0.66
C ILE A 420 -18.17 10.06 -0.98
N ASN A 421 -18.44 10.97 -0.03
CA ASN A 421 -18.23 12.41 -0.24
C ASN A 421 -16.73 12.71 -0.28
N HIS A 422 -15.96 12.22 0.69
CA HIS A 422 -14.49 12.29 0.65
C HIS A 422 -13.92 11.66 -0.62
N CYS A 423 -14.39 10.47 -0.97
CA CYS A 423 -13.90 9.76 -2.16
C CYS A 423 -14.19 10.54 -3.46
N PHE A 424 -15.37 11.16 -3.55
CA PHE A 424 -15.74 11.97 -4.70
C PHE A 424 -14.98 13.30 -4.75
N GLN A 425 -14.70 13.93 -3.60
CA GLN A 425 -13.82 15.09 -3.53
C GLN A 425 -12.44 14.76 -4.11
N VAL A 426 -11.83 13.65 -3.66
CA VAL A 426 -10.52 13.19 -4.16
C VAL A 426 -10.57 12.92 -5.67
N LEU A 427 -11.65 12.33 -6.21
CA LEU A 427 -11.83 12.21 -7.67
C LEU A 427 -11.79 13.57 -8.38
N CYS A 428 -12.51 14.57 -7.85
CA CYS A 428 -12.58 15.90 -8.46
C CYS A 428 -11.22 16.60 -8.44
N GLU A 429 -10.51 16.49 -7.32
CA GLU A 429 -9.15 17.00 -7.15
C GLU A 429 -8.17 16.27 -8.07
N ALA A 430 -8.27 14.95 -8.18
CA ALA A 430 -7.44 14.11 -9.03
C ALA A 430 -7.52 14.53 -10.49
N LEU A 431 -8.71 14.79 -11.04
CA LEU A 431 -8.83 15.26 -12.43
C LEU A 431 -8.08 16.57 -12.68
N LEU A 432 -8.11 17.51 -11.73
CA LEU A 432 -7.42 18.79 -11.83
C LEU A 432 -5.90 18.63 -11.64
N VAL A 433 -5.48 17.88 -10.61
CA VAL A 433 -4.07 17.60 -10.33
C VAL A 433 -3.44 16.81 -11.47
N PHE A 434 -4.11 15.81 -12.02
CA PHE A 434 -3.56 15.01 -13.12
C PHE A 434 -3.52 15.76 -14.45
N ASN A 435 -4.14 16.95 -14.52
CA ASN A 435 -4.40 17.66 -15.76
C ASN A 435 -5.09 16.74 -16.79
N SER A 436 -6.03 15.92 -16.30
CA SER A 436 -6.70 14.89 -17.08
C SER A 436 -8.03 15.41 -17.60
N ALA A 437 -8.34 15.10 -18.86
CA ALA A 437 -9.66 15.40 -19.40
C ALA A 437 -10.73 14.51 -18.75
N CYS A 438 -11.92 15.05 -18.52
CA CYS A 438 -13.10 14.24 -18.25
C CYS A 438 -13.73 13.76 -19.57
N GLN A 439 -14.64 12.79 -19.48
CA GLN A 439 -15.42 12.37 -20.65
C GLN A 439 -16.16 13.57 -21.27
N PRO A 440 -16.20 13.71 -22.61
CA PRO A 440 -16.89 14.82 -23.27
C PRO A 440 -18.36 14.95 -22.88
N THR A 441 -19.02 13.84 -22.57
CA THR A 441 -20.40 13.78 -22.08
C THR A 441 -20.59 14.43 -20.71
N ASP A 442 -19.53 14.53 -19.91
CA ASP A 442 -19.55 14.95 -18.51
C ASP A 442 -18.83 16.29 -18.28
N LYS A 443 -18.36 16.92 -19.35
CA LYS A 443 -17.69 18.22 -19.30
C LYS A 443 -18.49 19.27 -18.54
N GLN A 444 -19.79 19.41 -18.83
CA GLN A 444 -20.65 20.40 -18.16
C GLN A 444 -20.88 20.08 -16.68
N PHE A 445 -20.96 18.79 -16.33
CA PHE A 445 -21.03 18.35 -14.93
C PHE A 445 -19.76 18.74 -14.18
N TYR A 446 -18.59 18.35 -14.67
CA TYR A 446 -17.32 18.68 -13.99
C TYR A 446 -17.03 20.17 -13.96
N THR A 447 -17.40 20.92 -15.01
CA THR A 447 -17.26 22.38 -15.00
C THR A 447 -18.10 23.03 -13.90
N PHE A 448 -19.31 22.52 -13.65
CA PHE A 448 -20.12 22.95 -12.52
C PHE A 448 -19.47 22.57 -11.18
N ILE A 449 -19.06 21.30 -11.01
CA ILE A 449 -18.45 20.81 -9.77
C ILE A 449 -17.18 21.61 -9.43
N TRP A 450 -16.26 21.77 -10.38
CA TRP A 450 -15.00 22.47 -10.15
C TRP A 450 -15.21 23.95 -9.83
N ASN A 451 -16.10 24.65 -10.53
CA ASN A 451 -16.34 26.05 -10.23
C ASN A 451 -17.04 26.23 -8.87
N VAL A 452 -18.13 25.50 -8.63
CA VAL A 452 -18.99 25.72 -7.45
C VAL A 452 -18.37 25.17 -6.17
N PHE A 453 -17.76 23.99 -6.23
CA PHE A 453 -17.26 23.29 -5.04
C PHE A 453 -15.74 23.35 -4.88
N CYS A 454 -14.99 23.53 -5.97
CA CYS A 454 -13.52 23.66 -5.90
C CYS A 454 -13.03 25.10 -6.14
N GLY A 455 -13.90 26.03 -6.56
CA GLY A 455 -13.50 27.41 -6.89
C GLY A 455 -12.60 27.53 -8.13
N VAL A 456 -12.61 26.53 -9.02
CA VAL A 456 -11.71 26.44 -10.17
C VAL A 456 -12.47 26.59 -11.49
N GLY A 457 -11.94 27.43 -12.39
CA GLY A 457 -12.48 27.65 -13.73
C GLY A 457 -13.72 28.55 -13.74
N LEU A 458 -14.36 28.67 -14.90
CA LEU A 458 -15.56 29.48 -15.10
C LEU A 458 -16.80 28.61 -15.22
N LEU A 459 -17.90 29.06 -14.63
CA LEU A 459 -19.20 28.43 -14.78
C LEU A 459 -19.70 28.64 -16.22
N THR A 460 -20.39 27.64 -16.76
CA THR A 460 -21.05 27.80 -18.06
C THR A 460 -22.43 28.41 -17.86
N THR A 461 -23.03 28.96 -18.92
CA THR A 461 -24.42 29.44 -18.89
C THR A 461 -25.41 28.38 -18.39
N THR A 462 -25.13 27.09 -18.62
CA THR A 462 -25.97 26.00 -18.10
C THR A 462 -25.79 25.85 -16.59
N GLY A 463 -24.55 25.91 -16.09
CA GLY A 463 -24.26 25.89 -14.67
C GLY A 463 -24.83 27.11 -13.94
N GLU A 464 -24.71 28.31 -14.51
CA GLU A 464 -25.28 29.55 -13.97
C GLU A 464 -26.79 29.46 -13.83
N ARG A 465 -27.47 28.93 -14.85
CA ARG A 465 -28.92 28.70 -14.78
C ARG A 465 -29.31 27.72 -13.68
N LEU A 466 -28.52 26.66 -13.48
CA LEU A 466 -28.76 25.75 -12.37
C LEU A 466 -28.60 26.50 -11.04
N LEU A 467 -27.48 27.18 -10.82
CA LEU A 467 -27.21 27.88 -9.57
C LEU A 467 -28.25 28.97 -9.26
N ASN A 468 -28.65 29.76 -10.25
CA ASN A 468 -29.68 30.81 -10.11
C ASN A 468 -31.10 30.25 -9.89
N SER A 469 -31.30 28.94 -10.11
CA SER A 469 -32.60 28.29 -9.90
C SER A 469 -32.78 27.70 -8.50
N LEU A 470 -31.72 27.69 -7.70
CA LEU A 470 -31.63 27.17 -6.34
C LEU A 470 -31.79 28.29 -5.32
#